data_AF-A0A2N2G7K1-F1
#
_entry.id   AF-A0A2N2G7K1-F1
#
_cell.length_a   1.000
_cell.length_b   1.000
_cell.length_c   1.000
_cell.angle_alpha   90.00
_cell.angle_beta   90.00
_cell.angle_gamma   90.00
#
_symmetry.space_group_name_H-M   'P 1'
#
loop_
_entity.id
_entity.type
_entity.pdbx_description
1 polymer ?
#
loop_
_entity_poly.entity_id
_entity_poly.type
_entity_poly.pdbx_seq_one_letter_code
_entity_poly.pdbx_strand_id
1 'polypeptide(L)'
;MLNIKNLISALLPEQLEVCNDSIAVTDPSIIEKFVQDESTTFLVSFPRTGIHWLRMVMELYFKRPSLVRIFYYPEIINYLTLHTHDKDLSVERENVIYLYRDPTDTVYSQLNYYNEDISDQVRVVYWADQYGRHLDKWLYVETFTKKKTVLTYEGMKHDMVKEFSKITDHFGERLDLRELKKATDKITKDEVKKRTGHDQQVVQLKSDYEDVRNNFRLLSGPLIMDTVLKDRGHLLKEL
;
A
#
# COMPACT_ATOMS: atom_id res chain seq x y z
N MET A 1 -14.77 -8.36 15.51
CA MET A 1 -15.21 -9.47 14.62
C MET A 1 -15.46 -8.90 13.24
N LEU A 2 -14.49 -9.08 12.36
CA LEU A 2 -14.50 -8.56 10.98
C LEU A 2 -15.76 -9.03 10.25
N ASN A 3 -16.59 -8.10 9.76
CA ASN A 3 -17.69 -8.46 8.87
C ASN A 3 -17.09 -8.81 7.50
N ILE A 4 -16.82 -10.11 7.31
CA ILE A 4 -16.19 -10.67 6.10
C ILE A 4 -16.90 -10.20 4.83
N LYS A 5 -18.24 -10.11 4.85
CA LYS A 5 -19.02 -9.63 3.71
C LYS A 5 -18.72 -8.17 3.38
N ASN A 6 -18.58 -7.32 4.39
CA ASN A 6 -18.20 -5.91 4.18
C ASN A 6 -16.76 -5.79 3.66
N LEU A 7 -15.81 -6.57 4.19
CA LEU A 7 -14.43 -6.55 3.68
C LEU A 7 -14.39 -6.97 2.21
N ILE A 8 -15.03 -8.08 1.85
CA ILE A 8 -15.08 -8.55 0.47
C ILE A 8 -15.74 -7.50 -0.44
N SER A 9 -16.85 -6.91 0.03
CA SER A 9 -17.55 -5.86 -0.73
C SER A 9 -16.73 -4.58 -0.87
N ALA A 10 -15.78 -4.29 0.03
CA ALA A 10 -14.85 -3.17 -0.08
C ALA A 10 -13.64 -3.48 -1.00
N LEU A 11 -13.26 -4.76 -1.12
CA LEU A 11 -12.14 -5.20 -1.96
C LEU A 11 -12.50 -5.28 -3.44
N LEU A 12 -13.73 -5.69 -3.77
CA LEU A 12 -14.17 -5.93 -5.15
C LEU A 12 -14.32 -4.66 -6.04
N PRO A 13 -14.85 -3.51 -5.57
CA PRO A 13 -15.16 -2.36 -6.44
C PRO A 13 -13.94 -1.72 -7.10
N GLU A 14 -12.79 -1.64 -6.41
CA GLU A 14 -11.55 -1.07 -6.98
C GLU A 14 -10.87 -2.00 -8.00
N GLN A 15 -11.40 -3.21 -8.21
CA GLN A 15 -10.65 -4.31 -8.82
C GLN A 15 -11.33 -4.95 -10.02
N LEU A 16 -12.57 -4.57 -10.30
CA LEU A 16 -13.36 -5.07 -11.43
C LEU A 16 -12.90 -4.54 -12.80
N GLU A 17 -11.98 -3.57 -12.86
CA GLU A 17 -11.39 -3.16 -14.13
C GLU A 17 -10.38 -4.22 -14.62
N VAL A 18 -10.79 -4.94 -15.67
CA VAL A 18 -9.95 -5.86 -16.43
C VAL A 18 -8.83 -5.06 -17.08
N CYS A 19 -7.60 -5.30 -16.67
CA CYS A 19 -6.41 -4.79 -17.34
C CYS A 19 -5.68 -5.96 -17.96
N ASN A 20 -5.33 -5.85 -19.25
CA ASN A 20 -4.72 -6.94 -20.03
C ASN A 20 -3.41 -7.49 -19.44
N ASP A 21 -2.77 -6.76 -18.50
CA ASP A 21 -1.47 -7.11 -17.92
C ASP A 21 -1.53 -7.51 -16.42
N SER A 22 -2.71 -7.57 -15.79
CA SER A 22 -2.88 -8.10 -14.42
C SER A 22 -4.28 -8.72 -14.21
N ILE A 23 -4.38 -9.75 -13.36
CA ILE A 23 -5.63 -10.49 -13.16
C ILE A 23 -6.22 -10.16 -11.79
N ALA A 24 -7.46 -9.70 -11.77
CA ALA A 24 -8.23 -9.56 -10.54
C ALA A 24 -8.79 -10.92 -10.12
N VAL A 25 -8.65 -11.26 -8.84
CA VAL A 25 -9.24 -12.46 -8.24
C VAL A 25 -10.55 -12.05 -7.58
N THR A 26 -11.66 -12.30 -8.28
CA THR A 26 -12.99 -11.87 -7.85
C THR A 26 -13.84 -12.98 -7.24
N ASP A 27 -13.34 -14.22 -7.18
CA ASP A 27 -14.04 -15.35 -6.57
C ASP A 27 -14.16 -15.14 -5.05
N PRO A 28 -15.36 -14.89 -4.51
CA PRO A 28 -15.54 -14.62 -3.09
C PRO A 28 -15.13 -15.81 -2.23
N SER A 29 -15.27 -17.05 -2.71
CA SER A 29 -14.93 -18.24 -1.93
C SER A 29 -13.43 -18.36 -1.65
N ILE A 30 -12.59 -17.95 -2.61
CA ILE A 30 -11.13 -17.88 -2.45
C ILE A 30 -10.78 -16.84 -1.39
N ILE A 31 -11.38 -15.65 -1.48
CA ILE A 31 -11.13 -14.55 -0.56
C ILE A 31 -11.61 -14.92 0.84
N GLU A 32 -12.82 -15.48 0.99
CA GLU A 32 -13.39 -15.93 2.25
C GLU A 32 -12.49 -16.95 2.94
N LYS A 33 -12.02 -17.96 2.19
CA LYS A 33 -11.11 -18.97 2.72
C LYS A 33 -9.82 -18.35 3.26
N PHE A 34 -9.23 -17.40 2.53
CA PHE A 34 -8.02 -16.70 2.96
C PHE A 34 -8.29 -15.84 4.22
N VAL A 35 -9.42 -15.13 4.23
CA VAL A 35 -9.86 -14.28 5.35
C VAL A 35 -10.18 -15.10 6.61
N GLN A 36 -10.68 -16.33 6.48
CA GLN A 36 -11.00 -17.19 7.63
C GLN A 36 -9.76 -17.83 8.28
N ASP A 37 -8.67 -17.97 7.54
CA ASP A 37 -7.41 -18.49 8.06
C ASP A 37 -6.63 -17.38 8.77
N GLU A 38 -6.63 -17.41 10.11
CA GLU A 38 -5.95 -16.44 10.96
C GLU A 38 -4.42 -16.43 10.80
N SER A 39 -3.85 -17.50 10.26
CA SER A 39 -2.41 -17.57 9.99
C SER A 39 -1.98 -16.73 8.79
N THR A 40 -2.93 -16.37 7.92
CA THR A 40 -2.63 -15.62 6.69
C THR A 40 -2.19 -14.18 6.98
N THR A 41 -1.23 -13.71 6.19
CA THR A 41 -0.72 -12.33 6.33
C THR A 41 -1.59 -11.36 5.55
N PHE A 42 -2.03 -10.30 6.22
CA PHE A 42 -2.61 -9.13 5.57
C PHE A 42 -1.53 -8.12 5.24
N LEU A 43 -1.57 -7.60 4.02
CA LEU A 43 -0.73 -6.50 3.58
C LEU A 43 -1.58 -5.22 3.60
N VAL A 44 -1.35 -4.37 4.58
CA VAL A 44 -2.17 -3.17 4.81
C VAL A 44 -1.38 -1.92 4.40
N SER A 45 -2.04 -0.98 3.75
CA SER A 45 -1.43 0.30 3.38
C SER A 45 -2.48 1.34 3.09
N PHE A 46 -2.25 2.61 3.43
CA PHE A 46 -3.09 3.67 2.90
C PHE A 46 -2.92 3.75 1.37
N PRO A 47 -3.92 4.19 0.58
CA PRO A 47 -3.73 4.42 -0.84
C PRO A 47 -2.50 5.28 -1.16
N ARG A 48 -1.88 5.04 -2.33
CA ARG A 48 -0.77 5.86 -2.89
C ARG A 48 0.54 5.86 -2.08
N THR A 49 0.72 4.87 -1.22
CA THR A 49 1.95 4.61 -0.45
C THR A 49 2.98 3.75 -1.19
N GLY A 50 2.74 3.43 -2.47
CA GLY A 50 3.64 2.59 -3.28
C GLY A 50 3.37 1.08 -3.19
N ILE A 51 2.17 0.69 -2.75
CA ILE A 51 1.82 -0.71 -2.54
C ILE A 51 1.92 -1.61 -3.78
N HIS A 52 1.61 -1.09 -4.97
CA HIS A 52 1.74 -1.85 -6.21
C HIS A 52 3.20 -2.20 -6.50
N TRP A 53 4.13 -1.28 -6.26
CA TRP A 53 5.56 -1.54 -6.42
C TRP A 53 6.00 -2.69 -5.49
N LEU A 54 5.63 -2.60 -4.21
CA LEU A 54 5.96 -3.62 -3.22
C LEU A 54 5.36 -4.99 -3.60
N ARG A 55 4.06 -5.04 -3.93
CA ARG A 55 3.38 -6.29 -4.30
C ARG A 55 4.02 -6.97 -5.51
N MET A 56 4.42 -6.19 -6.52
CA MET A 56 5.10 -6.73 -7.70
C MET A 56 6.48 -7.32 -7.36
N VAL A 57 7.26 -6.64 -6.51
CA VAL A 57 8.56 -7.16 -6.06
C VAL A 57 8.37 -8.43 -5.23
N MET A 58 7.42 -8.43 -4.29
CA MET A 58 7.08 -9.62 -3.49
C MET A 58 6.65 -10.79 -4.37
N GLU A 59 5.77 -10.54 -5.34
CA GLU A 59 5.27 -11.60 -6.23
C GLU A 59 6.40 -12.22 -7.05
N LEU A 60 7.30 -11.42 -7.63
CA LEU A 60 8.48 -11.93 -8.35
C LEU A 60 9.46 -12.67 -7.44
N TYR A 61 9.68 -12.17 -6.22
CA TYR A 61 10.63 -12.75 -5.27
C TYR A 61 10.12 -14.11 -4.72
N PHE A 62 8.90 -14.13 -4.18
CA PHE A 62 8.33 -15.32 -3.55
C PHE A 62 7.67 -16.28 -4.56
N LYS A 63 7.48 -15.84 -5.82
CA LYS A 63 6.75 -16.57 -6.87
C LYS A 63 5.34 -16.97 -6.43
N ARG A 64 4.73 -16.09 -5.61
CA ARG A 64 3.39 -16.26 -5.04
C ARG A 64 2.68 -14.92 -5.10
N PRO A 65 1.49 -14.85 -5.73
CA PRO A 65 0.77 -13.61 -5.85
C PRO A 65 0.13 -13.16 -4.53
N SER A 66 -0.14 -11.87 -4.41
CA SER A 66 -0.99 -11.34 -3.36
C SER A 66 -2.44 -11.28 -3.83
N LEU A 67 -3.37 -11.79 -3.03
CA LEU A 67 -4.76 -11.40 -3.19
C LEU A 67 -4.86 -9.87 -3.04
N VAL A 68 -5.72 -9.22 -3.79
CA VAL A 68 -6.76 -9.78 -4.68
C VAL A 68 -6.40 -9.55 -6.16
N ARG A 69 -5.12 -9.28 -6.46
CA ARG A 69 -4.65 -9.01 -7.84
C ARG A 69 -3.29 -9.66 -8.11
N ILE A 70 -3.20 -10.37 -9.22
CA ILE A 70 -2.02 -11.11 -9.68
C ILE A 70 -1.34 -10.34 -10.81
N PHE A 71 -0.02 -10.16 -10.74
CA PHE A 71 0.75 -9.41 -11.74
C PHE A 71 1.54 -10.29 -12.72
N TYR A 72 2.03 -11.44 -12.27
CA TYR A 72 3.01 -12.27 -12.99
C TYR A 72 2.68 -13.77 -13.02
N TYR A 73 2.10 -14.33 -11.96
CA TYR A 73 1.93 -15.78 -11.81
C TYR A 73 0.44 -16.19 -11.67
N PRO A 74 -0.40 -15.99 -12.70
CA PRO A 74 -1.84 -16.26 -12.64
C PRO A 74 -2.20 -17.74 -12.42
N GLU A 75 -1.31 -18.65 -12.75
CA GLU A 75 -1.44 -20.09 -12.53
C GLU A 75 -1.25 -20.50 -11.05
N ILE A 76 -0.70 -19.60 -10.23
CA ILE A 76 -0.33 -19.88 -8.85
C ILE A 76 -1.45 -19.43 -7.91
N ILE A 77 -2.12 -20.40 -7.27
CA ILE A 77 -3.29 -20.18 -6.41
C ILE A 77 -2.97 -20.24 -4.90
N ASN A 78 -1.70 -20.43 -4.50
CA ASN A 78 -1.26 -20.36 -3.10
C ASN A 78 -0.80 -18.94 -2.73
N TYR A 79 -1.77 -18.04 -2.59
CA TYR A 79 -1.53 -16.62 -2.35
C TYR A 79 -0.65 -16.34 -1.13
N LEU A 80 0.19 -15.31 -1.22
CA LEU A 80 1.14 -14.89 -0.18
C LEU A 80 0.47 -14.00 0.88
N THR A 81 -0.24 -12.98 0.43
CA THR A 81 -0.92 -12.00 1.30
C THR A 81 -2.29 -11.63 0.75
N LEU A 82 -3.14 -11.00 1.56
CA LEU A 82 -4.29 -10.24 1.10
C LEU A 82 -4.03 -8.74 1.31
N HIS A 83 -4.05 -7.97 0.22
CA HIS A 83 -3.88 -6.52 0.25
C HIS A 83 -5.22 -5.81 0.51
N THR A 84 -5.21 -4.87 1.46
CA THR A 84 -6.32 -3.96 1.74
C THR A 84 -5.84 -2.55 2.05
N HIS A 85 -6.68 -1.57 1.75
CA HIS A 85 -6.45 -0.18 2.10
C HIS A 85 -7.01 0.26 3.45
N ASP A 86 -7.82 -0.60 4.08
CA ASP A 86 -8.46 -0.35 5.39
C ASP A 86 -8.98 1.09 5.58
N LYS A 87 -9.62 1.65 4.56
CA LYS A 87 -10.07 3.05 4.53
C LYS A 87 -11.03 3.37 5.69
N ASP A 88 -11.85 2.40 6.05
CA ASP A 88 -12.84 2.50 7.13
C ASP A 88 -12.28 2.14 8.52
N LEU A 89 -10.99 1.80 8.59
CA LEU A 89 -10.30 1.42 9.84
C LEU A 89 -10.96 0.23 10.55
N SER A 90 -11.58 -0.68 9.81
CA SER A 90 -12.36 -1.81 10.34
C SER A 90 -11.64 -3.16 10.31
N VAL A 91 -10.48 -3.25 9.65
CA VAL A 91 -9.70 -4.49 9.57
C VAL A 91 -9.03 -4.81 10.91
N GLU A 92 -9.26 -6.02 11.41
CA GLU A 92 -8.61 -6.59 12.60
C GLU A 92 -7.89 -7.88 12.19
N ARG A 93 -6.56 -7.96 12.39
CA ARG A 93 -5.75 -9.12 12.01
C ARG A 93 -4.54 -9.35 12.90
N GLU A 94 -4.28 -10.60 13.24
CA GLU A 94 -3.13 -10.96 14.08
C GLU A 94 -1.79 -10.91 13.33
N ASN A 95 -1.81 -11.08 12.01
CA ASN A 95 -0.61 -11.20 11.18
C ASN A 95 -0.63 -10.15 10.04
N VAL A 96 0.20 -9.10 10.16
CA VAL A 96 0.15 -7.92 9.30
C VAL A 96 1.54 -7.46 8.86
N ILE A 97 1.65 -7.12 7.58
CA ILE A 97 2.69 -6.24 7.05
C ILE A 97 2.01 -4.90 6.77
N TYR A 98 2.51 -3.83 7.39
CA TYR A 98 2.00 -2.48 7.20
C TYR A 98 3.00 -1.63 6.42
N LEU A 99 2.57 -1.04 5.31
CA LEU A 99 3.35 -0.09 4.51
C LEU A 99 2.78 1.33 4.66
N TYR A 100 3.66 2.27 4.97
CA TYR A 100 3.35 3.69 4.95
C TYR A 100 4.43 4.50 4.21
N ARG A 101 4.18 5.80 4.02
CA ARG A 101 4.97 6.72 3.24
C ARG A 101 4.91 8.11 3.90
N ASP A 102 5.84 8.99 3.56
CA ASP A 102 5.76 10.42 3.89
C ASP A 102 4.32 10.99 3.68
N PRO A 103 3.71 11.64 4.69
CA PRO A 103 2.34 12.13 4.59
C PRO A 103 2.14 13.17 3.50
N THR A 104 3.11 14.06 3.32
CA THR A 104 3.01 15.14 2.33
C THR A 104 2.93 14.58 0.92
N ASP A 105 3.83 13.65 0.61
CA ASP A 105 3.87 12.91 -0.65
C ASP A 105 2.63 12.05 -0.89
N THR A 106 2.11 11.44 0.18
CA THR A 106 0.93 10.57 0.11
C THR A 106 -0.32 11.40 -0.22
N VAL A 107 -0.53 12.50 0.50
CA VAL A 107 -1.65 13.43 0.23
C VAL A 107 -1.54 14.02 -1.17
N TYR A 108 -0.35 14.47 -1.59
CA TYR A 108 -0.15 14.95 -2.95
C TYR A 108 -0.53 13.90 -4.00
N SER A 109 -0.05 12.65 -3.83
CA SER A 109 -0.38 11.59 -4.78
C SER A 109 -1.86 11.20 -4.75
N GLN A 110 -2.54 11.35 -3.61
CA GLN A 110 -3.96 11.08 -3.44
C GLN A 110 -4.82 12.12 -4.17
N LEU A 111 -4.51 13.40 -4.01
CA LEU A 111 -5.20 14.50 -4.69
C LEU A 111 -5.11 14.34 -6.21
N ASN A 112 -3.90 14.11 -6.73
CA ASN A 112 -3.70 13.89 -8.17
C ASN A 112 -4.44 12.65 -8.67
N TYR A 113 -4.50 11.57 -7.88
CA TYR A 113 -5.22 10.35 -8.26
C TYR A 113 -6.74 10.55 -8.38
N TYR A 114 -7.33 11.51 -7.67
CA TYR A 114 -8.74 11.85 -7.82
C TYR A 114 -8.99 13.07 -8.73
N ASN A 115 -7.94 13.59 -9.39
CA ASN A 115 -7.94 14.87 -10.11
C ASN A 115 -8.49 16.02 -9.26
N GLU A 116 -8.18 16.02 -7.97
CA GLU A 116 -8.55 17.09 -7.04
C GLU A 116 -7.53 18.24 -7.12
N ASP A 117 -8.00 19.46 -6.85
CA ASP A 117 -7.15 20.65 -6.83
C ASP A 117 -6.17 20.59 -5.65
N ILE A 118 -4.87 20.59 -5.95
CA ILE A 118 -3.80 20.55 -4.94
C ILE A 118 -3.69 21.83 -4.10
N SER A 119 -4.38 22.90 -4.52
CA SER A 119 -4.48 24.16 -3.76
C SER A 119 -5.72 24.21 -2.86
N ASP A 120 -6.64 23.24 -2.97
CA ASP A 120 -7.82 23.15 -2.12
C ASP A 120 -7.42 22.63 -0.72
N GLN A 121 -7.29 23.58 0.22
CA GLN A 121 -6.92 23.29 1.60
C GLN A 121 -7.92 22.39 2.32
N VAL A 122 -9.22 22.43 1.97
CA VAL A 122 -10.23 21.56 2.61
C VAL A 122 -9.97 20.11 2.21
N ARG A 123 -9.65 19.85 0.94
CA ARG A 123 -9.30 18.51 0.46
C ARG A 123 -7.95 18.04 0.98
N VAL A 124 -6.95 18.93 1.06
CA VAL A 124 -5.65 18.63 1.68
C VAL A 124 -5.82 18.18 3.13
N VAL A 125 -6.58 18.95 3.94
CA VAL A 125 -6.86 18.62 5.35
C VAL A 125 -7.65 17.32 5.47
N TYR A 126 -8.65 17.11 4.61
CA TYR A 126 -9.43 15.87 4.60
C TYR A 126 -8.52 14.64 4.42
N TRP A 127 -7.68 14.61 3.38
CA TRP A 127 -6.81 13.48 3.13
C TRP A 127 -5.71 13.33 4.18
N ALA A 128 -5.18 14.44 4.69
CA ALA A 128 -4.20 14.43 5.77
C ALA A 128 -4.78 13.82 7.06
N ASP A 129 -6.02 14.18 7.45
CA ASP A 129 -6.68 13.58 8.62
C ASP A 129 -6.96 12.09 8.41
N GLN A 130 -7.50 11.70 7.25
CA GLN A 130 -7.74 10.29 6.94
C GLN A 130 -6.44 9.49 7.03
N TYR A 131 -5.33 10.01 6.51
CA TYR A 131 -4.07 9.32 6.59
C TYR A 131 -3.49 9.29 8.01
N GLY A 132 -3.59 10.40 8.76
CA GLY A 132 -3.18 10.46 10.16
C GLY A 132 -3.90 9.44 11.03
N ARG A 133 -5.23 9.28 10.87
CA ARG A 133 -6.01 8.25 11.58
C ARG A 133 -5.59 6.83 11.19
N HIS A 134 -5.25 6.61 9.92
CA HIS A 134 -4.76 5.32 9.45
C HIS A 134 -3.37 4.99 10.02
N LEU A 135 -2.45 5.96 10.03
CA LEU A 135 -1.13 5.81 10.67
C LEU A 135 -1.29 5.51 12.17
N ASP A 136 -2.13 6.27 12.85
CA ASP A 136 -2.38 6.12 14.29
C ASP A 136 -2.87 4.73 14.65
N LYS A 137 -3.89 4.23 13.91
CA LYS A 137 -4.38 2.86 14.08
C LYS A 137 -3.25 1.85 13.99
N TRP A 138 -2.53 1.83 12.87
CA TRP A 138 -1.65 0.72 12.54
C TRP A 138 -0.29 0.78 13.22
N LEU A 139 0.18 1.97 13.58
CA LEU A 139 1.46 2.15 14.27
C LEU A 139 1.29 2.06 15.79
N TYR A 140 0.17 2.55 16.37
CA TYR A 140 0.07 2.76 17.81
C TYR A 140 -1.20 2.20 18.48
N VAL A 141 -2.39 2.45 17.94
CA VAL A 141 -3.65 2.23 18.67
C VAL A 141 -4.11 0.78 18.66
N GLU A 142 -3.91 0.07 17.54
CA GLU A 142 -4.36 -1.31 17.43
C GLU A 142 -3.60 -2.24 18.38
N THR A 143 -4.32 -3.19 19.00
CA THR A 143 -3.78 -4.14 19.98
C THR A 143 -4.02 -5.60 19.60
N PHE A 144 -4.67 -5.85 18.46
CA PHE A 144 -5.03 -7.19 18.01
C PHE A 144 -3.92 -7.84 17.19
N THR A 145 -2.97 -7.07 16.64
CA THR A 145 -1.88 -7.61 15.82
C THR A 145 -0.80 -8.22 16.71
N LYS A 146 -0.58 -9.53 16.58
CA LYS A 146 0.46 -10.27 17.32
C LYS A 146 1.79 -10.32 16.58
N LYS A 147 1.74 -10.30 15.25
CA LYS A 147 2.89 -10.33 14.35
C LYS A 147 2.78 -9.19 13.35
N LYS A 148 3.47 -8.09 13.64
CA LYS A 148 3.46 -6.87 12.83
C LYS A 148 4.84 -6.58 12.26
N THR A 149 4.91 -6.42 10.95
CA THR A 149 6.10 -5.88 10.26
C THR A 149 5.76 -4.53 9.66
N VAL A 150 6.52 -3.50 10.01
CA VAL A 150 6.31 -2.13 9.54
C VAL A 150 7.38 -1.78 8.49
N LEU A 151 6.90 -1.26 7.35
CA LEU A 151 7.71 -0.85 6.22
C LEU A 151 7.43 0.61 5.85
N THR A 152 8.44 1.28 5.30
CA THR A 152 8.26 2.59 4.67
C THR A 152 8.64 2.60 3.19
N TYR A 153 7.89 3.37 2.39
CA TYR A 153 8.21 3.61 0.99
C TYR A 153 9.61 4.22 0.83
N GLU A 154 9.95 5.17 1.70
CA GLU A 154 11.27 5.81 1.76
C GLU A 154 12.36 4.80 2.11
N GLY A 155 12.09 3.86 3.02
CA GLY A 155 12.99 2.75 3.35
C GLY A 155 13.28 1.87 2.14
N MET A 156 12.25 1.49 1.38
CA MET A 156 12.42 0.72 0.14
C MET A 156 13.23 1.47 -0.91
N LYS A 157 13.06 2.80 -0.99
CA LYS A 157 13.84 3.64 -1.91
C LYS A 157 15.30 3.80 -1.51
N HIS A 158 15.55 3.95 -0.22
CA HIS A 158 16.88 4.23 0.30
C HIS A 158 17.73 2.97 0.38
N ASP A 159 17.17 1.89 0.94
CA ASP A 159 17.84 0.61 1.13
C ASP A 159 16.84 -0.53 0.99
N MET A 160 16.57 -0.93 -0.26
CA MET A 160 15.67 -2.03 -0.59
C MET A 160 16.07 -3.34 0.09
N VAL A 161 17.37 -3.62 0.26
CA VAL A 161 17.83 -4.87 0.87
C VAL A 161 17.42 -4.93 2.34
N LYS A 162 17.70 -3.86 3.10
CA LYS A 162 17.33 -3.76 4.51
C LYS A 162 15.82 -3.72 4.71
N GLU A 163 15.09 -2.99 3.87
CA GLU A 163 13.64 -2.87 4.03
C GLU A 163 12.95 -4.19 3.68
N PHE A 164 13.41 -4.88 2.63
CA PHE A 164 12.83 -6.15 2.20
C PHE A 164 13.25 -7.32 3.12
N SER A 165 14.39 -7.26 3.82
CA SER A 165 14.76 -8.31 4.78
C SER A 165 13.72 -8.45 5.90
N LYS A 166 13.08 -7.34 6.31
CA LYS A 166 11.96 -7.36 7.26
C LYS A 166 10.80 -8.24 6.78
N ILE A 167 10.57 -8.30 5.47
CA ILE A 167 9.52 -9.10 4.84
C ILE A 167 9.91 -10.58 4.84
N THR A 168 11.16 -10.90 4.46
CA THR A 168 11.61 -12.30 4.49
C THR A 168 11.62 -12.84 5.93
N ASP A 169 12.06 -12.03 6.89
CA ASP A 169 12.00 -12.36 8.32
C ASP A 169 10.55 -12.54 8.79
N HIS A 170 9.62 -11.70 8.31
CA HIS A 170 8.19 -11.88 8.56
C HIS A 170 7.69 -13.23 8.07
N PHE A 171 8.15 -13.73 6.93
CA PHE A 171 7.76 -15.06 6.44
C PHE A 171 8.63 -16.21 6.99
N GLY A 172 9.62 -15.91 7.84
CA GLY A 172 10.56 -16.92 8.36
C GLY A 172 11.53 -17.45 7.31
N GLU A 173 11.75 -16.69 6.24
CA GLU A 173 12.64 -17.04 5.14
C GLU A 173 13.94 -16.24 5.23
N ARG A 174 15.06 -16.85 4.79
CA ARG A 174 16.32 -16.10 4.63
C ARG A 174 16.27 -15.27 3.36
N LEU A 175 16.77 -14.04 3.42
CA LEU A 175 16.87 -13.18 2.25
C LEU A 175 17.86 -13.74 1.21
N ASP A 176 17.38 -13.94 -0.02
CA ASP A 176 18.17 -14.23 -1.21
C ASP A 176 18.40 -12.93 -1.99
N LEU A 177 19.60 -12.37 -1.87
CA LEU A 177 19.98 -11.13 -2.54
C LEU A 177 19.92 -11.24 -4.07
N ARG A 178 20.12 -12.43 -4.64
CA ARG A 178 20.10 -12.62 -6.10
C ARG A 178 18.67 -12.58 -6.62
N GLU A 179 17.74 -13.26 -5.95
CA GLU A 179 16.32 -13.21 -6.33
C GLU A 179 15.73 -11.83 -6.10
N LEU A 180 16.08 -11.15 -5.00
CA LEU A 180 15.66 -9.76 -4.76
C LEU A 180 16.18 -8.82 -5.85
N LYS A 181 17.45 -8.96 -6.25
CA LYS A 181 18.02 -8.15 -7.34
C LYS A 181 17.28 -8.41 -8.66
N LYS A 182 17.03 -9.68 -9.02
CA LYS A 182 16.27 -10.02 -10.24
C LYS A 182 14.86 -9.42 -10.24
N ALA A 183 14.18 -9.50 -9.10
CA ALA A 183 12.84 -8.93 -8.96
C ALA A 183 12.87 -7.40 -9.11
N THR A 184 13.76 -6.73 -8.39
CA THR A 184 13.85 -5.25 -8.40
C THR A 184 14.34 -4.68 -9.74
N ASP A 185 15.28 -5.33 -10.42
CA ASP A 185 15.73 -4.95 -11.76
C ASP A 185 14.58 -4.99 -12.79
N LYS A 186 13.62 -5.92 -12.61
CA LYS A 186 12.46 -6.07 -13.51
C LYS A 186 11.38 -5.02 -13.25
N ILE A 187 11.22 -4.55 -12.01
CA ILE A 187 10.16 -3.61 -11.64
C ILE A 187 10.63 -2.16 -11.78
N THR A 188 10.50 -1.62 -12.99
CA THR A 188 10.69 -0.20 -13.29
C THR A 188 9.40 0.59 -13.05
N LYS A 189 9.49 1.94 -13.00
CA LYS A 189 8.29 2.80 -12.96
C LYS A 189 7.33 2.52 -14.13
N ASP A 190 7.88 2.24 -15.31
CA ASP A 190 7.08 1.96 -16.51
C ASP A 190 6.44 0.56 -16.46
N GLU A 191 7.14 -0.44 -15.90
CA GLU A 191 6.54 -1.75 -15.66
C GLU A 191 5.39 -1.64 -14.66
N VAL A 192 5.56 -0.85 -13.57
CA VAL A 192 4.46 -0.59 -12.64
C VAL A 192 3.28 0.04 -13.37
N LYS A 193 3.50 1.12 -14.12
CA LYS A 193 2.45 1.80 -14.92
C LYS A 193 1.71 0.85 -15.84
N LYS A 194 2.45 0.04 -16.60
CA LYS A 194 1.90 -0.94 -17.54
C LYS A 194 0.99 -1.93 -16.82
N ARG A 195 1.50 -2.55 -15.76
CA ARG A 195 0.82 -3.59 -14.99
C ARG A 195 -0.34 -3.06 -14.14
N THR A 196 -0.33 -1.76 -13.84
CA THR A 196 -1.42 -1.06 -13.15
C THR A 196 -2.29 -0.26 -14.11
N GLY A 197 -2.39 -0.62 -15.38
CA GLY A 197 -3.21 0.11 -16.36
C GLY A 197 -4.72 0.17 -16.04
N HIS A 198 -5.23 -0.67 -15.13
CA HIS A 198 -6.57 -0.54 -14.54
C HIS A 198 -6.70 0.71 -13.66
N ASP A 199 -5.58 1.28 -13.22
CA ASP A 199 -5.50 2.58 -12.59
C ASP A 199 -5.15 3.60 -13.69
N GLN A 200 -6.16 3.95 -14.49
CA GLN A 200 -6.00 4.81 -15.69
C GLN A 200 -5.41 6.20 -15.36
N GLN A 201 -5.37 6.58 -14.09
CA GLN A 201 -4.94 7.91 -13.64
C GLN A 201 -3.45 7.97 -13.25
N VAL A 202 -2.74 6.84 -13.25
CA VAL A 202 -1.28 6.78 -12.99
C VAL A 202 -0.44 7.32 -14.18
N VAL A 203 -1.07 7.64 -15.33
CA VAL A 203 -0.38 7.69 -16.64
C VAL A 203 0.10 9.08 -17.09
N GLN A 204 -0.32 10.20 -16.51
CA GLN A 204 0.09 11.54 -17.02
C GLN A 204 1.12 12.24 -16.14
N LEU A 205 2.41 11.99 -16.39
CA LEU A 205 3.48 12.86 -15.89
C LEU A 205 3.63 14.05 -16.85
N LYS A 206 3.16 15.23 -16.45
CA LYS A 206 3.51 16.49 -17.11
C LYS A 206 5.00 16.80 -16.87
N SER A 207 5.62 17.56 -17.76
CA SER A 207 7.04 17.92 -17.68
C SER A 207 7.40 18.72 -16.42
N ASP A 208 6.42 19.34 -15.77
CA ASP A 208 6.55 20.15 -14.55
C ASP A 208 6.20 19.37 -13.26
N TYR A 209 5.94 18.06 -13.33
CA TYR A 209 5.44 17.27 -12.19
C TYR A 209 6.30 17.41 -10.91
N GLU A 210 7.63 17.29 -11.04
CA GLU A 210 8.51 17.39 -9.86
C GLU A 210 8.55 18.81 -9.29
N ASP A 211 8.47 19.85 -10.14
CA ASP A 211 8.42 21.24 -9.68
C ASP A 211 7.10 21.53 -8.96
N VAL A 212 5.98 21.08 -9.51
CA VAL A 212 4.66 21.20 -8.88
C VAL A 212 4.64 20.45 -7.54
N ARG A 213 5.19 19.24 -7.49
CA ARG A 213 5.28 18.44 -6.26
C ARG A 213 6.16 19.10 -5.20
N ASN A 214 7.30 19.66 -5.60
CA ASN A 214 8.19 20.38 -4.67
C ASN A 214 7.52 21.64 -4.13
N ASN A 215 6.84 22.40 -4.98
CA ASN A 215 6.06 23.57 -4.55
C ASN A 215 4.93 23.18 -3.61
N PHE A 216 4.20 22.10 -3.89
CA PHE A 216 3.17 21.59 -2.99
C PHE A 216 3.76 21.20 -1.63
N ARG A 217 4.92 20.53 -1.60
CA ARG A 217 5.59 20.17 -0.34
C ARG A 217 5.93 21.40 0.49
N LEU A 218 6.44 22.45 -0.16
CA LEU A 218 6.79 23.69 0.53
C LEU A 218 5.56 24.43 1.09
N LEU A 219 4.47 24.48 0.33
CA LEU A 219 3.28 25.25 0.69
C LEU A 219 2.33 24.51 1.64
N SER A 220 2.10 23.22 1.37
CA SER A 220 1.10 22.41 2.06
C SER A 220 1.70 21.48 3.11
N GLY A 221 3.01 21.22 3.07
CA GLY A 221 3.69 20.31 4.00
C GLY A 221 3.43 20.61 5.48
N PRO A 222 3.62 21.87 5.95
CA PRO A 222 3.34 22.23 7.33
C PRO A 222 1.88 21.95 7.74
N LEU A 223 0.91 22.35 6.91
CA LEU A 223 -0.53 22.10 7.16
C LEU A 223 -0.85 20.60 7.24
N ILE A 224 -0.26 19.79 6.35
CA ILE A 224 -0.45 18.35 6.34
C ILE A 224 0.11 17.74 7.63
N MET A 225 1.34 18.09 8.00
CA MET A 225 1.96 17.58 9.22
C MET A 225 1.19 17.97 10.47
N ASP A 226 0.76 19.24 10.58
CA ASP A 226 -0.07 19.70 11.70
C ASP A 226 -1.39 18.90 11.78
N THR A 227 -2.01 18.62 10.64
CA THR A 227 -3.27 17.85 10.57
C THR A 227 -3.07 16.38 10.93
N VAL A 228 -2.00 15.75 10.42
CA VAL A 228 -1.65 14.36 10.71
C VAL A 228 -1.38 14.18 12.21
N LEU A 229 -0.67 15.13 12.82
CA LEU A 229 -0.28 15.09 14.23
C LEU A 229 -1.35 15.59 15.19
N LYS A 230 -2.42 16.24 14.69
CA LYS A 230 -3.52 16.73 15.51
C LYS A 230 -4.14 15.60 16.33
N ASP A 231 -4.11 15.75 17.66
CA ASP A 231 -4.53 14.75 18.64
C ASP A 231 -3.77 13.40 18.55
N ARG A 232 -2.65 13.37 17.82
CA ARG A 232 -1.84 12.18 17.48
C ARG A 232 -0.33 12.49 17.57
N GLY A 233 0.07 13.33 18.51
CA GLY A 233 1.44 13.84 18.61
C GLY A 233 2.54 12.78 18.79
N HIS A 234 2.19 11.57 19.23
CA HIS A 234 3.11 10.44 19.30
C HIS A 234 3.60 9.95 17.94
N LEU A 235 2.87 10.22 16.85
CA LEU A 235 3.29 9.89 15.48
C LEU A 235 4.56 10.63 15.04
N LEU A 236 4.94 11.72 15.70
CA LEU A 236 6.14 12.50 15.36
C LEU A 236 7.44 11.68 15.43
N LYS A 237 7.46 10.55 16.16
CA LYS A 237 8.64 9.69 16.25
C LYS A 237 8.87 8.84 14.98
N GLU A 238 7.84 8.70 14.15
CA GLU A 238 7.84 7.86 12.96
C GLU A 238 7.96 8.64 11.64
N LEU A 239 7.70 9.96 11.68
CA LEU A 239 7.57 10.84 10.52
C LEU A 239 8.72 11.86 10.48
#